data_AF-A0A3S1AYM4-F1
#
_entry.id   AF-A0A3S1AYM4-F1
#
_cell.length_a   1.000
_cell.length_b   1.000
_cell.length_c   1.000
_cell.angle_alpha   90.00
_cell.angle_beta   90.00
_cell.angle_gamma   90.00
#
_symmetry.space_group_name_H-M   'P 1'
#
loop_
_entity.id
_entity.type
_entity.pdbx_description
1 polymer ?
#
loop_
_entity_poly.entity_id
_entity_poly.type
_entity_poly.pdbx_seq_one_letter_code
_entity_poly.pdbx_strand_id
1 'polypeptide(L)'
;MALGNRQAKNLGAMFSKIQGALVPAKIAVVDKKTIEKSWKMMDKVVKMCQHPKMSLRNSPPFILDILPDTYQHLRLIWSRSNPDEKIQSHNECEYFRTFIENLMNKCKNTIKLFKDGKDKMYDENSHYRRNLTKLSLVFSHMLAELNAIYPLPDGTYTGENYRITKGDAADWWKQSFGDKIIIPWKEFKNTLHETHPIGSPLEAMALKSTIDLTCNDYISVFEFDVFCRLFQPWASLLRNWNVVAVTHPGYVAFLTYDEVKARLHKYINKPGSYVFRQSCTRLGQWAIGYVTTDGQILQTIPQNKSLSQALLDGQREGFFLYPDGRSINP
;
A
#
# COMPACT_ATOMS: atom_id res chain seq x y z
N MET A 1 -17.56 16.04 -15.18
CA MET A 1 -17.99 15.49 -13.86
C MET A 1 -18.35 13.99 -13.85
N ALA A 2 -18.74 13.35 -14.96
CA ALA A 2 -19.14 11.92 -14.94
C ALA A 2 -17.98 10.89 -14.92
N LEU A 3 -16.77 11.25 -15.37
CA LEU A 3 -15.62 10.34 -15.46
C LEU A 3 -14.92 10.08 -14.11
N GLY A 4 -14.71 11.11 -13.29
CA GLY A 4 -14.12 10.96 -11.94
C GLY A 4 -14.97 10.09 -11.01
N ASN A 5 -16.30 10.12 -11.19
CA ASN A 5 -17.23 9.30 -10.42
C ASN A 5 -17.13 7.79 -10.74
N ARG A 6 -16.62 7.40 -11.92
CA ARG A 6 -16.37 5.98 -12.26
C ARG A 6 -15.05 5.47 -11.70
N GLN A 7 -13.99 6.28 -11.69
CA GLN A 7 -12.68 5.90 -11.10
C GLN A 7 -12.76 5.81 -9.57
N ALA A 8 -13.38 6.79 -8.90
CA ALA A 8 -13.63 6.73 -7.46
C ALA A 8 -14.50 5.52 -7.06
N LYS A 9 -15.53 5.21 -7.87
CA LYS A 9 -16.34 3.98 -7.70
C LYS A 9 -15.52 2.71 -7.94
N ASN A 10 -14.57 2.69 -8.87
CA ASN A 10 -13.70 1.52 -9.10
C ASN A 10 -12.68 1.31 -7.97
N LEU A 11 -12.13 2.37 -7.38
CA LEU A 11 -11.33 2.28 -6.15
C LEU A 11 -12.18 1.74 -5.00
N GLY A 12 -13.33 2.38 -4.69
CA GLY A 12 -14.21 1.95 -3.60
C GLY A 12 -14.83 0.56 -3.75
N ALA A 13 -15.31 0.19 -4.95
CA ALA A 13 -15.97 -1.10 -5.20
C ALA A 13 -14.99 -2.28 -5.26
N MET A 14 -13.70 -2.04 -5.52
CA MET A 14 -12.69 -3.11 -5.47
C MET A 14 -12.28 -3.46 -4.03
N PHE A 15 -12.37 -2.52 -3.08
CA PHE A 15 -12.06 -2.77 -1.66
C PHE A 15 -13.26 -3.23 -0.85
N SER A 16 -14.48 -2.87 -1.23
CA SER A 16 -15.69 -3.28 -0.50
C SER A 16 -15.90 -4.81 -0.45
N LYS A 17 -15.29 -5.57 -1.37
CA LYS A 17 -15.38 -7.04 -1.41
C LYS A 17 -14.39 -7.76 -0.48
N ILE A 18 -13.45 -7.05 0.13
CA ILE A 18 -12.48 -7.62 1.10
C ILE A 18 -12.85 -7.25 2.55
N GLN A 19 -13.81 -6.34 2.75
CA GLN A 19 -14.27 -5.94 4.08
C GLN A 19 -15.34 -6.91 4.61
N GLY A 20 -14.93 -7.75 5.57
CA GLY A 20 -15.86 -8.44 6.46
C GLY A 20 -16.55 -7.43 7.41
N ALA A 21 -17.76 -7.77 7.85
CA ALA A 21 -18.63 -6.91 8.65
C ALA A 21 -17.94 -6.35 9.92
N LEU A 22 -18.20 -5.06 10.17
CA LEU A 22 -17.62 -4.22 11.23
C LEU A 22 -18.25 -4.51 12.60
N VAL A 23 -17.46 -5.13 13.47
CA VAL A 23 -17.49 -4.89 14.92
C VAL A 23 -16.07 -4.47 15.27
N PRO A 24 -15.82 -3.41 16.06
CA PRO A 24 -14.49 -3.15 16.57
C PRO A 24 -14.14 -4.34 17.47
N ALA A 25 -13.35 -5.28 16.97
CA ALA A 25 -12.79 -6.31 17.80
C ALA A 25 -11.96 -5.59 18.87
N LYS A 26 -12.20 -5.89 20.16
CA LYS A 26 -11.22 -5.54 21.19
C LYS A 26 -9.91 -6.15 20.71
N ILE A 27 -8.92 -5.30 20.44
CA ILE A 27 -7.61 -5.73 19.95
C ILE A 27 -7.13 -6.85 20.88
N ALA A 28 -7.00 -8.05 20.33
CA ALA A 28 -6.72 -9.25 21.11
C ALA A 28 -5.35 -9.15 21.76
N VAL A 29 -5.21 -9.70 22.97
CA VAL A 29 -3.92 -9.82 23.66
C VAL A 29 -2.98 -10.64 22.78
N VAL A 30 -1.83 -10.08 22.45
CA VAL A 30 -0.76 -10.75 21.72
C VAL A 30 0.08 -11.53 22.73
N ASP A 31 -0.26 -12.80 22.88
CA ASP A 31 0.50 -13.77 23.66
C ASP A 31 1.42 -14.62 22.75
N LYS A 32 2.28 -15.44 23.38
CA LYS A 32 3.19 -16.36 22.66
C LYS A 32 2.42 -17.26 21.69
N LYS A 33 1.25 -17.75 22.09
CA LYS A 33 0.39 -18.63 21.28
C LYS A 33 -0.13 -17.93 20.03
N THR A 34 -0.46 -16.65 20.13
CA THR A 34 -0.91 -15.80 19.02
C THR A 34 0.21 -15.60 18.00
N ILE A 35 1.42 -15.32 18.46
CA ILE A 35 2.61 -15.22 17.59
C ILE A 35 2.92 -16.55 16.90
N GLU A 36 2.96 -17.66 17.63
CA GLU A 36 3.19 -18.98 17.01
C GLU A 36 2.10 -19.34 15.98
N LYS A 37 0.86 -18.93 16.24
CA LYS A 37 -0.25 -19.12 15.30
C LYS A 37 -0.08 -18.25 14.05
N SER A 38 0.40 -17.01 14.18
CA SER A 38 0.69 -16.15 13.03
C SER A 38 1.77 -16.78 12.13
N TRP A 39 2.83 -17.33 12.73
CA TRP A 39 3.88 -18.07 12.00
C TRP A 39 3.33 -19.26 11.21
N LYS A 40 2.53 -20.11 11.84
CA LYS A 40 1.90 -21.27 11.17
C LYS A 40 1.00 -20.84 10.01
N MET A 41 0.34 -19.69 10.12
CA MET A 41 -0.51 -19.17 9.06
C MET A 41 0.28 -18.59 7.90
N MET A 42 1.40 -17.91 8.15
CA MET A 42 2.33 -17.47 7.10
C MET A 42 2.93 -18.67 6.36
N ASP A 43 3.45 -19.68 7.06
CA ASP A 43 3.99 -20.91 6.45
C ASP A 43 2.95 -21.60 5.56
N LYS A 44 1.70 -21.67 6.00
CA LYS A 44 0.62 -22.22 5.19
C LYS A 44 0.39 -21.42 3.90
N VAL A 45 0.40 -20.08 3.96
CA VAL A 45 0.27 -19.25 2.76
C VAL A 45 1.44 -19.46 1.80
N VAL A 46 2.66 -19.52 2.32
CA VAL A 46 3.88 -19.79 1.53
C VAL A 46 3.74 -21.13 0.79
N LYS A 47 3.39 -22.20 1.49
CA LYS A 47 3.19 -23.54 0.88
C LYS A 47 2.14 -23.55 -0.23
N MET A 48 1.05 -22.79 -0.07
CA MET A 48 0.03 -22.67 -1.11
C MET A 48 0.55 -21.89 -2.34
N CYS A 49 1.36 -20.85 -2.11
CA CYS A 49 1.98 -20.05 -3.17
C CYS A 49 3.11 -20.79 -3.90
N GLN A 50 3.76 -21.76 -3.24
CA GLN A 50 4.80 -22.62 -3.83
C GLN A 50 4.25 -23.72 -4.76
N HIS A 51 2.93 -23.88 -4.86
CA HIS A 51 2.34 -24.89 -5.73
C HIS A 51 2.82 -24.67 -7.19
N PRO A 52 3.36 -25.69 -7.90
CA PRO A 52 4.03 -25.49 -9.20
C PRO A 52 3.18 -24.79 -10.26
N LYS A 53 1.86 -25.07 -10.30
CA LYS A 53 0.91 -24.41 -11.22
C LYS A 53 0.69 -22.92 -10.94
N MET A 54 1.18 -22.41 -9.82
CA MET A 54 1.10 -20.97 -9.54
C MET A 54 2.02 -20.21 -10.48
N SER A 55 3.20 -20.71 -10.85
CA SER A 55 4.12 -19.99 -11.76
C SER A 55 4.36 -18.53 -11.32
N LEU A 56 4.54 -18.29 -10.02
CA LEU A 56 4.78 -16.94 -9.51
C LEU A 56 6.14 -16.43 -10.02
N ARG A 57 6.14 -15.23 -10.61
CA ARG A 57 7.37 -14.59 -11.06
C ARG A 57 8.11 -13.99 -9.88
N ASN A 58 9.43 -14.12 -9.89
CA ASN A 58 10.30 -13.48 -8.91
C ASN A 58 10.44 -11.98 -9.23
N SER A 59 9.36 -11.23 -8.99
CA SER A 59 9.28 -9.78 -9.21
C SER A 59 8.51 -9.14 -8.04
N PRO A 60 8.96 -8.01 -7.49
CA PRO A 60 8.25 -7.33 -6.41
C PRO A 60 6.81 -6.94 -6.80
N PRO A 61 5.81 -7.18 -5.94
CA PRO A 61 5.89 -7.79 -4.61
C PRO A 61 5.88 -9.33 -4.67
N PHE A 62 6.97 -9.97 -4.24
CA PHE A 62 7.10 -11.43 -4.30
C PHE A 62 6.79 -12.06 -2.93
N ILE A 63 5.58 -12.62 -2.79
CA ILE A 63 5.06 -13.12 -1.51
C ILE A 63 5.92 -14.22 -0.87
N LEU A 64 6.65 -14.98 -1.70
CA LEU A 64 7.52 -16.07 -1.26
C LEU A 64 8.80 -15.57 -0.56
N ASP A 65 9.18 -14.31 -0.73
CA ASP A 65 10.25 -13.66 0.04
C ASP A 65 9.67 -12.85 1.20
N ILE A 66 8.59 -12.09 0.93
CA ILE A 66 7.97 -11.17 1.91
C ILE A 66 7.53 -11.89 3.19
N LEU A 67 6.88 -13.05 3.10
CA LEU A 67 6.37 -13.75 4.29
C LEU A 67 7.51 -14.36 5.12
N PRO A 68 8.52 -15.03 4.54
CA PRO A 68 9.72 -15.40 5.27
C PRO A 68 10.43 -14.21 5.92
N ASP A 69 10.59 -13.09 5.23
CA ASP A 69 11.23 -11.89 5.79
C ASP A 69 10.43 -11.31 6.96
N THR A 70 9.10 -11.25 6.82
CA THR A 70 8.19 -10.86 7.92
C THR A 70 8.34 -11.79 9.12
N TYR A 71 8.42 -13.10 8.88
CA TYR A 71 8.65 -14.08 9.94
C TYR A 71 9.99 -13.86 10.65
N GLN A 72 11.09 -13.67 9.92
CA GLN A 72 12.39 -13.43 10.52
C GLN A 72 12.40 -12.14 11.34
N HIS A 73 11.76 -11.09 10.84
CA HIS A 73 11.68 -9.83 11.56
C HIS A 73 10.86 -9.95 12.85
N LEU A 74 9.67 -10.58 12.79
CA LEU A 74 8.89 -10.83 14.00
C LEU A 74 9.63 -11.71 15.01
N ARG A 75 10.42 -12.69 14.54
CA ARG A 75 11.27 -13.50 15.41
C ARG A 75 12.36 -12.67 16.07
N LEU A 76 12.98 -11.74 15.35
CA LEU A 76 13.96 -10.80 15.90
C LEU A 76 13.34 -9.95 17.02
N ILE A 77 12.22 -9.28 16.73
CA ILE A 77 11.47 -8.45 17.69
C ILE A 77 11.11 -9.26 18.94
N TRP A 78 10.59 -10.48 18.75
CA TRP A 78 10.21 -11.37 19.87
C TRP A 78 11.40 -11.88 20.69
N SER A 79 12.55 -12.10 20.04
CA SER A 79 13.76 -12.60 20.71
C SER A 79 14.42 -11.54 21.61
N ARG A 80 14.34 -10.25 21.22
CA ARG A 80 15.08 -9.13 21.82
C ARG A 80 14.43 -8.53 23.06
N SER A 81 13.13 -8.69 23.25
CA SER A 81 12.46 -8.20 24.46
C SER A 81 12.94 -8.96 25.72
N ASN A 82 12.90 -8.39 26.92
CA ASN A 82 13.27 -9.09 28.16
C ASN A 82 12.30 -10.24 28.47
N PRO A 83 12.73 -11.45 28.87
CA PRO A 83 11.85 -12.59 29.14
C PRO A 83 10.67 -12.30 30.07
N ASP A 84 10.90 -11.45 31.09
CA ASP A 84 9.92 -11.15 32.14
C ASP A 84 9.02 -9.94 31.83
N GLU A 85 9.42 -9.06 30.88
CA GLU A 85 8.65 -7.87 30.43
C GLU A 85 8.09 -8.02 29.00
N LYS A 86 8.36 -9.17 28.36
CA LYS A 86 8.10 -9.50 26.94
C LYS A 86 6.65 -9.31 26.55
N ILE A 87 5.75 -9.88 27.34
CA ILE A 87 4.34 -9.93 26.98
C ILE A 87 3.67 -8.61 27.31
N GLN A 88 4.09 -7.94 28.37
CA GLN A 88 3.48 -6.70 28.84
C GLN A 88 3.82 -5.52 27.93
N SER A 89 5.09 -5.30 27.60
CA SER A 89 5.53 -4.22 26.69
C SER A 89 4.93 -4.32 25.27
N HIS A 90 4.89 -5.53 24.68
CA HIS A 90 4.27 -5.76 23.36
C HIS A 90 2.76 -5.56 23.37
N ASN A 91 2.09 -5.87 24.49
CA ASN A 91 0.65 -5.61 24.63
C ASN A 91 0.34 -4.16 24.97
N GLU A 92 1.26 -3.42 25.56
CA GLU A 92 1.14 -1.97 25.74
C GLU A 92 1.32 -1.23 24.41
N CYS A 93 2.15 -1.75 23.50
CA CYS A 93 2.30 -1.23 22.15
C CYS A 93 1.05 -1.47 21.27
N GLU A 94 0.21 -0.45 21.13
CA GLU A 94 -1.00 -0.49 20.27
C GLU A 94 -0.68 -0.82 18.82
N TYR A 95 0.41 -0.29 18.28
CA TYR A 95 0.88 -0.59 16.93
C TYR A 95 1.15 -2.09 16.74
N PHE A 96 1.92 -2.70 17.63
CA PHE A 96 2.30 -4.11 17.49
C PHE A 96 1.09 -5.05 17.56
N ARG A 97 0.15 -4.77 18.48
CA ARG A 97 -1.09 -5.56 18.56
C ARG A 97 -1.93 -5.45 17.28
N THR A 98 -2.08 -4.23 16.77
CA THR A 98 -2.81 -3.97 15.51
C THR A 98 -2.14 -4.66 14.32
N PHE A 99 -0.81 -4.62 14.27
CA PHE A 99 -0.02 -5.29 13.23
C PHE A 99 -0.24 -6.81 13.23
N ILE A 100 -0.12 -7.46 14.39
CA ILE A 100 -0.27 -8.92 14.51
C ILE A 100 -1.70 -9.37 14.17
N GLU A 101 -2.71 -8.64 14.65
CA GLU A 101 -4.10 -8.91 14.30
C GLU A 101 -4.33 -8.79 12.79
N ASN A 102 -3.81 -7.72 12.18
CA ASN A 102 -3.91 -7.51 10.75
C ASN A 102 -3.22 -8.62 9.96
N LEU A 103 -1.99 -9.00 10.35
CA LEU A 103 -1.22 -10.08 9.71
C LEU A 103 -2.01 -11.39 9.70
N MET A 104 -2.56 -11.77 10.86
CA MET A 104 -3.37 -12.98 10.96
C MET A 104 -4.61 -12.90 10.08
N ASN A 105 -5.29 -11.76 10.03
CA ASN A 105 -6.48 -11.58 9.20
C ASN A 105 -6.14 -11.64 7.70
N LYS A 106 -5.03 -11.04 7.26
CA LYS A 106 -4.54 -11.12 5.87
C LYS A 106 -4.13 -12.54 5.50
N CYS A 107 -3.48 -13.29 6.38
CA CYS A 107 -3.20 -14.70 6.15
C CYS A 107 -4.49 -15.55 6.04
N LYS A 108 -5.49 -15.35 6.92
CA LYS A 108 -6.80 -16.04 6.83
C LYS A 108 -7.48 -15.75 5.50
N ASN A 109 -7.51 -14.48 5.09
CA ASN A 109 -8.11 -14.05 3.84
C ASN A 109 -7.40 -14.68 2.64
N THR A 110 -6.08 -14.75 2.67
CA THR A 110 -5.30 -15.41 1.62
C THR A 110 -5.60 -16.91 1.55
N ILE A 111 -5.61 -17.60 2.69
CA ILE A 111 -5.98 -19.04 2.75
C ILE A 111 -7.40 -19.26 2.22
N LYS A 112 -8.35 -18.40 2.58
CA LYS A 112 -9.73 -18.45 2.08
C LYS A 112 -9.77 -18.22 0.56
N LEU A 113 -9.01 -17.25 0.05
CA LEU A 113 -8.92 -16.97 -1.39
C LEU A 113 -8.52 -18.20 -2.19
N PHE A 114 -7.52 -18.95 -1.73
CA PHE A 114 -7.13 -20.20 -2.38
C PHE A 114 -8.21 -21.28 -2.29
N LYS A 115 -8.87 -21.43 -1.14
CA LYS A 115 -9.96 -22.40 -0.95
C LYS A 115 -11.14 -22.13 -1.87
N ASP A 116 -11.53 -20.86 -2.00
CA ASP A 116 -12.65 -20.42 -2.82
C ASP A 116 -12.27 -20.43 -4.32
N GLY A 117 -11.02 -20.07 -4.64
CA GLY A 117 -10.53 -19.99 -6.01
C GLY A 117 -10.27 -21.34 -6.67
N LYS A 118 -9.81 -22.34 -5.90
CA LYS A 118 -9.43 -23.68 -6.41
C LYS A 118 -8.57 -23.54 -7.68
N ASP A 119 -8.96 -24.18 -8.79
CA ASP A 119 -8.23 -24.15 -10.06
C ASP A 119 -8.12 -22.74 -10.67
N LYS A 120 -9.03 -21.82 -10.33
CA LYS A 120 -8.95 -20.42 -10.79
C LYS A 120 -7.74 -19.69 -10.22
N MET A 121 -7.08 -20.20 -9.17
CA MET A 121 -5.81 -19.63 -8.69
C MET A 121 -4.67 -19.78 -9.72
N TYR A 122 -4.77 -20.77 -10.59
CA TYR A 122 -3.75 -21.09 -11.60
C TYR A 122 -3.96 -20.33 -12.92
N ASP A 123 -5.15 -19.75 -13.13
CA ASP A 123 -5.41 -18.84 -14.24
C ASP A 123 -4.90 -17.43 -13.89
N GLU A 124 -3.84 -16.99 -14.58
CA GLU A 124 -3.21 -15.67 -14.39
C GLU A 124 -4.17 -14.49 -14.57
N ASN A 125 -5.22 -14.65 -15.39
CA ASN A 125 -6.18 -13.59 -15.68
C ASN A 125 -7.38 -13.60 -14.72
N SER A 126 -7.49 -14.63 -13.88
CA SER A 126 -8.62 -14.78 -12.98
C SER A 126 -8.66 -13.65 -11.95
N HIS A 127 -9.87 -13.35 -11.45
CA HIS A 127 -10.00 -12.38 -10.36
C HIS A 127 -9.35 -12.87 -9.05
N TYR A 128 -9.30 -14.20 -8.84
CA TYR A 128 -8.61 -14.78 -7.68
C TYR A 128 -7.11 -14.52 -7.73
N ARG A 129 -6.50 -14.70 -8.91
CA ARG A 129 -5.07 -14.47 -9.09
C ARG A 129 -4.71 -13.00 -8.97
N ARG A 130 -5.53 -12.10 -9.53
CA ARG A 130 -5.41 -10.64 -9.30
C ARG A 130 -5.55 -10.25 -7.84
N ASN A 131 -6.46 -10.89 -7.10
CA ASN A 131 -6.60 -10.65 -5.66
C ASN A 131 -5.38 -11.14 -4.86
N LEU A 132 -4.72 -12.23 -5.28
CA LEU A 132 -3.46 -12.67 -4.67
C LEU A 132 -2.34 -11.65 -4.92
N THR A 133 -2.23 -11.09 -6.13
CA THR A 133 -1.27 -10.02 -6.43
C THR A 133 -1.48 -8.81 -5.51
N LYS A 134 -2.75 -8.39 -5.31
CA LYS A 134 -3.09 -7.32 -4.38
C LYS A 134 -2.71 -7.65 -2.93
N LEU A 135 -3.00 -8.86 -2.45
CA LEU A 135 -2.61 -9.31 -1.11
C LEU A 135 -1.08 -9.34 -0.95
N SER A 136 -0.34 -9.74 -1.99
CA SER A 136 1.12 -9.72 -1.99
C SER A 136 1.66 -8.30 -1.83
N LEU A 137 1.02 -7.32 -2.48
CA LEU A 137 1.34 -5.90 -2.31
C LEU A 137 1.03 -5.39 -0.89
N VAL A 138 -0.12 -5.78 -0.33
CA VAL A 138 -0.47 -5.45 1.08
C VAL A 138 0.55 -6.04 2.06
N PHE A 139 0.96 -7.31 1.90
CA PHE A 139 2.02 -7.89 2.73
C PHE A 139 3.35 -7.15 2.58
N SER A 140 3.68 -6.70 1.37
CA SER A 140 4.87 -5.87 1.13
C SER A 140 4.81 -4.55 1.89
N HIS A 141 3.64 -3.89 1.93
CA HIS A 141 3.44 -2.64 2.67
C HIS A 141 3.53 -2.86 4.18
N MET A 142 2.91 -3.94 4.68
CA MET A 142 3.01 -4.33 6.08
C MET A 142 4.46 -4.57 6.50
N LEU A 143 5.23 -5.32 5.72
CA LEU A 143 6.65 -5.55 6.02
C LEU A 143 7.46 -4.25 6.01
N ALA A 144 7.23 -3.38 5.04
CA ALA A 144 7.93 -2.10 4.96
C ALA A 144 7.59 -1.18 6.14
N GLU A 145 6.34 -1.16 6.58
CA GLU A 145 5.90 -0.44 7.77
C GLU A 145 6.56 -1.03 9.02
N LEU A 146 6.53 -2.36 9.20
CA LEU A 146 7.19 -3.03 10.32
C LEU A 146 8.68 -2.67 10.37
N ASN A 147 9.37 -2.69 9.22
CA ASN A 147 10.77 -2.30 9.11
C ASN A 147 11.03 -0.83 9.47
N ALA A 148 10.04 0.04 9.32
CA ALA A 148 10.18 1.45 9.63
C ALA A 148 9.92 1.76 11.11
N ILE A 149 9.03 0.98 11.76
CA ILE A 149 8.71 1.12 13.19
C ILE A 149 9.67 0.31 14.07
N TYR A 150 10.15 -0.83 13.57
CA TYR A 150 11.18 -1.67 14.17
C TYR A 150 12.34 -1.82 13.16
N PRO A 151 13.30 -0.88 13.12
CA PRO A 151 14.41 -0.95 12.19
C PRO A 151 15.32 -2.16 12.45
N LEU A 152 15.97 -2.63 11.38
CA LEU A 152 17.06 -3.61 11.45
C LEU A 152 18.39 -2.89 11.73
N PRO A 153 19.39 -3.55 12.35
CA PRO A 153 19.45 -4.99 12.70
C PRO A 153 18.99 -5.34 14.12
N ASP A 154 18.66 -4.35 14.94
CA ASP A 154 18.39 -4.51 16.36
C ASP A 154 16.92 -4.87 16.65
N GLY A 155 15.98 -4.50 15.77
CA GLY A 155 14.56 -4.82 15.92
C GLY A 155 13.94 -4.13 17.13
N THR A 156 14.51 -3.00 17.54
CA THR A 156 14.04 -2.19 18.67
C THR A 156 12.89 -1.32 18.21
N TYR A 157 11.89 -1.12 19.08
CA TYR A 157 10.82 -0.18 18.79
C TYR A 157 11.36 1.24 18.71
N THR A 158 11.21 1.88 17.55
CA THR A 158 11.59 3.29 17.33
C THR A 158 10.41 4.11 16.82
N GLY A 159 9.17 3.64 17.03
CA GLY A 159 7.97 4.31 16.55
C GLY A 159 7.92 5.79 16.95
N GLU A 160 8.20 6.10 18.22
CA GLU A 160 8.21 7.46 18.76
C GLU A 160 9.25 8.38 18.09
N ASN A 161 10.30 7.80 17.51
CA ASN A 161 11.36 8.51 16.79
C ASN A 161 11.11 8.54 15.28
N TYR A 162 9.96 8.05 14.81
CA TYR A 162 9.64 8.05 13.39
C TYR A 162 9.57 9.47 12.84
N ARG A 163 10.33 9.74 11.78
CA ARG A 163 10.42 11.08 11.18
C ARG A 163 9.58 11.17 9.91
N ILE A 164 8.49 11.92 9.97
CA ILE A 164 7.75 12.34 8.78
C ILE A 164 8.65 13.25 7.93
N THR A 165 8.69 12.99 6.62
CA THR A 165 9.64 13.59 5.67
C THR A 165 9.29 15.05 5.36
N LYS A 166 8.00 15.41 5.37
CA LYS A 166 7.52 16.76 5.04
C LYS A 166 7.25 17.53 6.34
N GLY A 167 7.96 18.65 6.53
CA GLY A 167 7.88 19.47 7.77
C GLY A 167 6.45 19.81 8.16
N ASP A 168 5.68 20.44 7.27
CA ASP A 168 4.29 20.82 7.54
C ASP A 168 3.40 19.63 7.96
N ALA A 169 3.62 18.47 7.35
CA ALA A 169 2.88 17.25 7.69
C ALA A 169 3.33 16.68 9.05
N ALA A 170 4.63 16.77 9.37
CA ALA A 170 5.18 16.36 10.65
C ALA A 170 4.61 17.20 11.80
N ASP A 171 4.61 18.53 11.63
CA ASP A 171 4.08 19.48 12.60
C ASP A 171 2.58 19.22 12.84
N TRP A 172 1.83 19.01 11.76
CA TRP A 172 0.41 18.67 11.86
C TRP A 172 0.15 17.36 12.61
N TRP A 173 0.89 16.29 12.31
CA TRP A 173 0.73 15.00 13.01
C TRP A 173 1.03 15.15 14.50
N LYS A 174 2.14 15.82 14.85
CA LYS A 174 2.53 16.03 16.24
C LYS A 174 1.49 16.87 16.99
N GLN A 175 0.93 17.91 16.37
CA GLN A 175 -0.13 18.73 16.96
C GLN A 175 -1.44 17.95 17.16
N SER A 176 -1.79 17.10 16.20
CA SER A 176 -3.07 16.39 16.17
C SER A 176 -3.09 15.13 17.02
N PHE A 177 -1.98 14.37 17.02
CA PHE A 177 -1.92 13.02 17.58
C PHE A 177 -0.76 12.81 18.55
N GLY A 178 0.11 13.80 18.76
CA GLY A 178 1.27 13.67 19.65
C GLY A 178 2.26 12.62 19.14
N ASP A 179 2.63 11.69 20.01
CA ASP A 179 3.56 10.58 19.73
C ASP A 179 2.86 9.27 19.34
N LYS A 180 1.55 9.32 19.07
CA LYS A 180 0.82 8.13 18.62
C LYS A 180 1.34 7.68 17.26
N ILE A 181 1.52 6.36 17.13
CA ILE A 181 2.07 5.71 15.91
C ILE A 181 0.98 5.23 14.97
N ILE A 182 -0.21 4.96 15.50
CA ILE A 182 -1.33 4.42 14.74
C ILE A 182 -2.64 5.00 15.26
N ILE A 183 -3.53 5.39 14.35
CA ILE A 183 -4.80 6.07 14.66
C ILE A 183 -5.95 5.37 13.95
N PRO A 184 -7.09 5.11 14.61
CA PRO A 184 -8.27 4.59 13.93
C PRO A 184 -8.70 5.51 12.79
N TRP A 185 -9.08 4.97 11.63
CA TRP A 185 -9.48 5.75 10.45
C TRP A 185 -10.51 6.83 10.76
N LYS A 186 -11.49 6.53 11.64
CA LYS A 186 -12.55 7.46 12.01
C LYS A 186 -11.99 8.74 12.67
N GLU A 187 -11.04 8.57 13.59
CA GLU A 187 -10.36 9.68 14.28
C GLU A 187 -9.50 10.44 13.28
N PHE A 188 -8.62 9.74 12.55
CA PHE A 188 -7.76 10.34 11.53
C PHE A 188 -8.52 11.19 10.50
N LYS A 189 -9.60 10.64 9.94
CA LYS A 189 -10.44 11.30 8.93
C LYS A 189 -11.08 12.58 9.49
N ASN A 190 -11.58 12.55 10.72
CA ASN A 190 -12.23 13.71 11.32
C ASN A 190 -11.21 14.83 11.57
N THR A 191 -10.05 14.50 12.11
CA THR A 191 -8.97 15.48 12.36
C THR A 191 -8.39 16.03 11.05
N LEU A 192 -8.17 15.18 10.05
CA LEU A 192 -7.72 15.63 8.73
C LEU A 192 -8.72 16.57 8.09
N HIS A 193 -10.03 16.34 8.24
CA HIS A 193 -11.08 17.18 7.67
C HIS A 193 -11.03 18.63 8.17
N GLU A 194 -10.59 18.87 9.41
CA GLU A 194 -10.46 20.21 9.99
C GLU A 194 -9.38 21.04 9.29
N THR A 195 -8.34 20.40 8.76
CA THR A 195 -7.22 21.07 8.06
C THR A 195 -7.36 20.98 6.53
N HIS A 196 -7.82 19.85 6.04
CA HIS A 196 -8.04 19.56 4.63
C HIS A 196 -9.48 19.04 4.44
N PRO A 197 -10.43 19.92 4.09
CA PRO A 197 -11.83 19.55 3.97
C PRO A 197 -12.04 18.37 3.00
N ILE A 198 -12.66 17.32 3.51
CA ILE A 198 -13.09 16.13 2.76
C ILE A 198 -14.54 16.35 2.36
N GLY A 199 -14.82 16.41 1.05
CA GLY A 199 -16.12 16.85 0.53
C GLY A 199 -17.24 15.84 0.71
N SER A 200 -17.05 14.57 0.32
CA SER A 200 -18.14 13.57 0.32
C SER A 200 -17.78 12.25 1.01
N PRO A 201 -18.77 11.45 1.46
CA PRO A 201 -18.50 10.10 1.98
C PRO A 201 -17.82 9.17 0.97
N LEU A 202 -18.12 9.34 -0.34
CA LEU A 202 -17.44 8.59 -1.41
C LEU A 202 -15.97 8.99 -1.52
N GLU A 203 -15.68 10.29 -1.41
CA GLU A 203 -14.32 10.81 -1.38
C GLU A 203 -13.56 10.30 -0.15
N ALA A 204 -14.19 10.28 1.02
CA ALA A 204 -13.60 9.71 2.23
C ALA A 204 -13.24 8.22 2.06
N MET A 205 -14.10 7.42 1.41
CA MET A 205 -13.79 6.01 1.11
C MET A 205 -12.64 5.86 0.11
N ALA A 206 -12.60 6.69 -0.93
CA ALA A 206 -11.51 6.70 -1.90
C ALA A 206 -10.19 7.12 -1.23
N LEU A 207 -10.22 8.13 -0.37
CA LEU A 207 -9.08 8.60 0.41
C LEU A 207 -8.56 7.47 1.28
N LYS A 208 -9.44 6.84 2.08
CA LYS A 208 -9.09 5.67 2.89
C LYS A 208 -8.39 4.59 2.07
N SER A 209 -8.96 4.20 0.92
CA SER A 209 -8.36 3.17 0.06
C SER A 209 -6.99 3.55 -0.54
N THR A 210 -6.63 4.84 -0.47
CA THR A 210 -5.33 5.34 -0.92
C THR A 210 -4.30 5.39 0.21
N ILE A 211 -4.70 5.81 1.42
CA ILE A 211 -3.79 5.98 2.56
C ILE A 211 -3.62 4.71 3.41
N ASP A 212 -4.67 3.90 3.59
CA ASP A 212 -4.67 2.65 4.35
C ASP A 212 -4.04 1.52 3.51
N LEU A 213 -2.72 1.56 3.38
CA LEU A 213 -1.92 0.65 2.57
C LEU A 213 -1.93 -0.77 3.13
N THR A 214 -2.03 -0.91 4.45
CA THR A 214 -2.10 -2.21 5.15
C THR A 214 -3.53 -2.77 5.24
N CYS A 215 -4.52 -1.98 4.82
CA CYS A 215 -5.95 -2.29 4.75
C CYS A 215 -6.51 -2.79 6.08
N ASN A 216 -6.24 -2.08 7.17
CA ASN A 216 -6.60 -2.49 8.54
C ASN A 216 -7.59 -1.55 9.24
N ASP A 217 -8.10 -0.52 8.55
CA ASP A 217 -8.97 0.52 9.11
C ASP A 217 -8.30 1.44 10.14
N TYR A 218 -6.98 1.41 10.22
CA TYR A 218 -6.13 2.37 10.94
C TYR A 218 -5.23 3.10 9.94
N ILE A 219 -4.62 4.19 10.41
CA ILE A 219 -3.61 4.95 9.69
C ILE A 219 -2.39 5.05 10.58
N SER A 220 -1.28 4.49 10.16
CA SER A 220 -0.01 4.67 10.85
C SER A 220 0.69 5.97 10.46
N VAL A 221 1.61 6.44 11.31
CA VAL A 221 2.50 7.56 11.02
C VAL A 221 3.32 7.32 9.73
N PHE A 222 3.63 6.04 9.45
CA PHE A 222 4.32 5.62 8.23
C PHE A 222 3.44 5.75 6.99
N GLU A 223 2.20 5.25 7.05
CA GLU A 223 1.23 5.40 5.95
C GLU A 223 0.95 6.87 5.66
N PHE A 224 0.86 7.68 6.70
CA PHE A 224 0.71 9.13 6.59
C PHE A 224 1.91 9.81 5.93
N ASP A 225 3.15 9.48 6.32
CA ASP A 225 4.36 9.99 5.65
C ASP A 225 4.37 9.62 4.17
N VAL A 226 4.11 8.36 3.84
CA VAL A 226 4.04 7.87 2.46
C VAL A 226 3.03 8.67 1.65
N PHE A 227 1.82 8.87 2.19
CA PHE A 227 0.76 9.64 1.53
C PHE A 227 1.19 11.10 1.30
N CYS A 228 1.72 11.76 2.32
CA CYS A 228 2.14 13.16 2.23
C CYS A 228 3.29 13.37 1.23
N ARG A 229 4.21 12.42 1.12
CA ARG A 229 5.29 12.46 0.12
C ARG A 229 4.76 12.29 -1.31
N LEU A 230 3.78 11.41 -1.51
CA LEU A 230 3.20 11.16 -2.82
C LEU A 230 2.40 12.35 -3.34
N PHE A 231 1.60 13.00 -2.47
CA PHE A 231 0.63 14.03 -2.85
C PHE A 231 1.00 15.45 -2.41
N GLN A 232 2.28 15.67 -2.07
CA GLN A 232 2.84 16.99 -1.76
C GLN A 232 2.53 18.06 -2.82
N PRO A 233 2.53 19.37 -2.46
CA PRO A 233 2.78 19.92 -1.12
C PRO A 233 1.57 19.82 -0.17
N TRP A 234 1.84 19.84 1.14
CA TRP A 234 0.85 19.74 2.22
C TRP A 234 -0.32 20.71 2.05
N ALA A 235 -0.05 21.98 1.80
CA ALA A 235 -1.07 23.03 1.63
C ALA A 235 -2.17 22.71 0.59
N SER A 236 -1.91 21.80 -0.35
CA SER A 236 -2.88 21.38 -1.37
C SER A 236 -3.05 19.86 -1.45
N LEU A 237 -2.75 19.15 -0.36
CA LEU A 237 -2.66 17.68 -0.30
C LEU A 237 -3.84 16.96 -0.97
N LEU A 238 -5.07 17.20 -0.50
CA LEU A 238 -6.25 16.50 -1.02
C LEU A 238 -6.62 16.96 -2.44
N ARG A 239 -6.29 18.20 -2.83
CA ARG A 239 -6.48 18.65 -4.21
C ARG A 239 -5.52 17.92 -5.14
N ASN A 240 -4.26 17.76 -4.76
CA ASN A 240 -3.26 17.04 -5.54
C ASN A 240 -3.61 15.56 -5.63
N TRP A 241 -4.01 14.95 -4.51
CA TRP A 241 -4.52 13.58 -4.50
C TRP A 241 -5.72 13.41 -5.44
N ASN A 242 -6.69 14.32 -5.41
CA ASN A 242 -7.83 14.25 -6.33
C ASN A 242 -7.41 14.34 -7.80
N VAL A 243 -6.56 15.31 -8.15
CA VAL A 243 -6.08 15.48 -9.53
C VAL A 243 -5.30 14.25 -10.00
N VAL A 244 -4.41 13.73 -9.17
CA VAL A 244 -3.48 12.66 -9.55
C VAL A 244 -4.12 11.27 -9.47
N ALA A 245 -4.84 10.97 -8.40
CA ALA A 245 -5.29 9.61 -8.09
C ALA A 245 -6.78 9.37 -8.37
N VAL A 246 -7.59 10.43 -8.43
CA VAL A 246 -9.05 10.29 -8.61
C VAL A 246 -9.47 10.59 -10.05
N THR A 247 -8.87 11.58 -10.70
CA THR A 247 -9.30 12.03 -12.04
C THR A 247 -8.29 11.75 -13.15
N HIS A 248 -7.01 11.55 -12.84
CA HIS A 248 -6.00 11.32 -13.86
C HIS A 248 -6.16 9.95 -14.55
N PRO A 249 -6.29 9.88 -15.89
CA PRO A 249 -6.45 8.60 -16.59
C PRO A 249 -5.19 7.73 -16.58
N GLY A 250 -4.01 8.36 -16.46
CA GLY A 250 -2.72 7.66 -16.35
C GLY A 250 -2.47 7.00 -14.99
N TYR A 251 -3.25 7.30 -13.95
CA TYR A 251 -3.06 6.65 -12.65
C TYR A 251 -3.61 5.23 -12.67
N VAL A 252 -2.74 4.29 -12.31
CA VAL A 252 -3.08 2.86 -12.23
C VAL A 252 -2.78 2.33 -10.83
N ALA A 253 -3.79 2.38 -9.97
CA ALA A 253 -3.68 1.91 -8.59
C ALA A 253 -3.37 0.41 -8.53
N PHE A 254 -2.49 0.01 -7.62
CA PHE A 254 -2.16 -1.39 -7.30
C PHE A 254 -1.65 -2.24 -8.48
N LEU A 255 -1.02 -1.64 -9.49
CA LEU A 255 -0.31 -2.40 -10.52
C LEU A 255 1.15 -2.65 -10.11
N THR A 256 1.67 -3.80 -10.54
CA THR A 256 3.08 -4.17 -10.45
C THR A 256 3.89 -3.65 -11.64
N TYR A 257 5.20 -3.84 -11.61
CA TYR A 257 6.07 -3.53 -12.76
C TYR A 257 5.63 -4.30 -14.02
N ASP A 258 5.37 -5.60 -13.87
CA ASP A 258 4.97 -6.49 -14.97
C ASP A 258 3.59 -6.13 -15.53
N GLU A 259 2.64 -5.77 -14.67
CA GLU A 259 1.30 -5.35 -15.12
C GLU A 259 1.33 -4.01 -15.85
N VAL A 260 2.21 -3.07 -15.44
CA VAL A 260 2.43 -1.82 -16.20
C VAL A 260 2.99 -2.14 -17.59
N LYS A 261 3.97 -3.05 -17.68
CA LYS A 261 4.55 -3.47 -18.96
C LYS A 261 3.48 -4.12 -19.86
N ALA A 262 2.69 -5.05 -19.33
CA ALA A 262 1.61 -5.70 -20.06
C ALA A 262 0.51 -4.70 -20.51
N ARG A 263 0.20 -3.70 -19.68
CA ARG A 263 -0.77 -2.66 -20.01
C ARG A 263 -0.30 -1.77 -21.15
N LEU A 264 0.94 -1.27 -21.08
CA LEU A 264 1.51 -0.37 -22.08
C LEU A 264 1.86 -1.08 -23.39
N HIS A 265 2.05 -2.39 -23.38
CA HIS A 265 2.30 -3.17 -24.61
C HIS A 265 1.18 -3.02 -25.64
N LYS A 266 -0.06 -2.75 -25.21
CA LYS A 266 -1.20 -2.45 -26.09
C LYS A 266 -1.00 -1.16 -26.91
N TYR A 267 -0.11 -0.30 -26.46
CA TYR A 267 0.19 1.01 -27.05
C TYR A 267 1.63 1.08 -27.55
N ILE A 268 2.27 -0.06 -27.82
CA ILE A 268 3.69 -0.13 -28.22
C ILE A 268 4.00 0.68 -29.49
N ASN A 269 3.02 0.81 -30.39
CA ASN A 269 3.11 1.60 -31.62
C ASN A 269 2.68 3.07 -31.44
N LYS A 270 2.50 3.53 -30.19
CA LYS A 270 2.11 4.90 -29.85
C LYS A 270 3.09 5.47 -28.81
N PRO A 271 4.28 5.92 -29.26
CA PRO A 271 5.27 6.57 -28.40
C PRO A 271 4.67 7.70 -27.58
N GLY A 272 5.14 7.88 -26.35
CA GLY A 272 4.57 8.85 -25.41
C GLY A 272 3.36 8.33 -24.61
N SER A 273 2.88 7.11 -24.87
CA SER A 273 1.86 6.48 -24.04
C SER A 273 2.40 6.13 -22.66
N TYR A 274 1.74 6.56 -21.60
CA TYR A 274 2.27 6.41 -20.24
C TYR A 274 1.20 6.09 -19.19
N VAL A 275 1.64 5.47 -18.10
CA VAL A 275 0.86 5.29 -16.86
C VAL A 275 1.77 5.47 -15.67
N PHE A 276 1.22 5.77 -14.49
CA PHE A 276 2.00 5.87 -13.26
C PHE A 276 1.29 5.23 -12.08
N ARG A 277 2.09 4.80 -11.12
CA ARG A 277 1.66 4.08 -9.92
C ARG A 277 2.59 4.38 -8.75
N GLN A 278 2.18 4.00 -7.55
CA GLN A 278 3.07 3.97 -6.41
C GLN A 278 4.13 2.87 -6.60
N SER A 279 5.38 3.14 -6.21
CA SER A 279 6.43 2.14 -6.20
C SER A 279 6.27 1.20 -4.99
N CYS A 280 6.25 -0.11 -5.23
CA CYS A 280 6.19 -1.12 -4.17
C CYS A 280 7.53 -1.33 -3.46
N THR A 281 8.65 -1.02 -4.12
CA THR A 281 10.00 -1.16 -3.54
C THR A 281 10.56 0.13 -2.96
N ARG A 282 9.96 1.28 -3.31
CA ARG A 282 10.33 2.61 -2.79
C ARG A 282 9.06 3.36 -2.38
N LEU A 283 8.48 2.97 -1.25
CA LEU A 283 7.24 3.58 -0.75
C LEU A 283 7.42 5.09 -0.53
N GLY A 284 6.37 5.84 -0.86
CA GLY A 284 6.41 7.31 -0.92
C GLY A 284 7.02 7.87 -2.21
N GLN A 285 7.31 7.03 -3.21
CA GLN A 285 7.77 7.46 -4.54
C GLN A 285 6.87 6.92 -5.66
N TRP A 286 6.81 7.66 -6.75
CA TRP A 286 6.06 7.30 -7.96
C TRP A 286 6.93 6.50 -8.92
N ALA A 287 6.33 5.56 -9.64
CA ALA A 287 6.92 4.91 -10.80
C ALA A 287 6.07 5.24 -12.03
N ILE A 288 6.69 5.77 -13.08
CA ILE A 288 6.05 6.17 -14.34
C ILE A 288 6.56 5.23 -15.43
N GLY A 289 5.65 4.45 -16.02
CA GLY A 289 5.92 3.65 -17.21
C GLY A 289 5.53 4.38 -18.47
N TYR A 290 6.34 4.31 -19.52
CA TYR A 290 6.05 4.95 -20.79
C TYR A 290 6.61 4.17 -21.99
N VAL A 291 6.01 4.41 -23.16
CA VAL A 291 6.43 3.86 -24.45
C VAL A 291 7.39 4.84 -25.13
N THR A 292 8.58 4.38 -25.47
CA THR A 292 9.62 5.17 -26.14
C THR A 292 9.41 5.24 -27.65
N THR A 293 10.13 6.13 -28.34
CA THR A 293 10.06 6.29 -29.80
C THR A 293 10.58 5.07 -30.58
N ASP A 294 11.47 4.28 -29.99
CA ASP A 294 12.00 3.03 -30.54
C ASP A 294 11.15 1.80 -30.17
N GLY A 295 9.98 1.99 -29.58
CA GLY A 295 9.04 0.89 -29.30
C GLY A 295 9.41 0.05 -28.08
N GLN A 296 10.13 0.61 -27.11
CA GLN A 296 10.39 -0.02 -25.81
C GLN A 296 9.44 0.49 -24.73
N ILE A 297 9.35 -0.25 -23.62
CA ILE A 297 8.63 0.17 -22.42
C ILE A 297 9.62 0.33 -21.29
N LEU A 298 9.78 1.57 -20.82
CA LEU A 298 10.65 1.91 -19.70
C LEU A 298 9.82 2.34 -18.49
N GLN A 299 10.35 2.14 -17.29
CA GLN A 299 9.79 2.67 -16.06
C GLN A 299 10.84 3.49 -15.31
N THR A 300 10.46 4.70 -14.89
CA THR A 300 11.33 5.62 -14.15
C THR A 300 10.71 6.04 -12.83
N ILE A 301 11.54 6.42 -11.87
CA ILE A 301 11.13 6.97 -10.58
C ILE A 301 11.64 8.41 -10.50
N PRO A 302 10.75 9.43 -10.51
CA PRO A 302 11.16 10.83 -10.40
C PRO A 302 12.01 11.08 -9.16
N GLN A 303 13.12 11.80 -9.33
CA GLN A 303 14.02 12.19 -8.23
C GLN A 303 13.86 13.69 -7.95
N ASN A 304 13.80 14.05 -6.66
CA ASN A 304 13.80 15.44 -6.18
C ASN A 304 12.73 16.37 -6.80
N LYS A 305 11.60 15.81 -7.26
CA LYS A 305 10.48 16.58 -7.81
C LYS A 305 9.14 15.92 -7.48
N SER A 306 8.07 16.73 -7.47
CA SER A 306 6.70 16.21 -7.34
C SER A 306 6.29 15.44 -8.61
N LEU A 307 5.26 14.59 -8.50
CA LEU A 307 4.73 13.91 -9.68
C LEU A 307 4.24 14.92 -10.73
N SER A 308 3.50 15.96 -10.31
CA SER A 308 3.00 16.96 -11.25
C SER A 308 4.12 17.61 -12.05
N GLN A 309 5.23 17.96 -11.40
CA GLN A 309 6.39 18.50 -12.11
C GLN A 309 7.02 17.47 -13.05
N ALA A 310 7.17 16.22 -12.61
CA ALA A 310 7.70 15.14 -13.46
C ALA A 310 6.84 14.90 -14.70
N LEU A 311 5.51 14.98 -14.57
CA LEU A 311 4.58 14.83 -15.68
C LEU A 311 4.67 16.01 -16.65
N LEU A 312 4.74 17.24 -16.15
CA LEU A 312 4.91 18.44 -16.98
C LEU A 312 6.24 18.44 -17.74
N ASP A 313 7.33 18.03 -17.08
CA ASP A 313 8.65 17.90 -17.70
C ASP A 313 8.62 16.86 -18.81
N GLY A 314 8.14 15.65 -18.52
CA GLY A 314 8.09 14.58 -19.52
C GLY A 314 7.07 14.83 -20.64
N GLN A 315 6.03 15.66 -20.42
CA GLN A 315 5.18 16.13 -21.51
C GLN A 315 5.96 17.07 -22.45
N ARG A 316 6.74 18.01 -21.91
CA ARG A 316 7.58 18.93 -22.72
C ARG A 316 8.65 18.17 -23.52
N GLU A 317 9.17 17.10 -22.95
CA GLU A 317 10.18 16.23 -23.57
C GLU A 317 9.57 15.18 -24.52
N GLY A 318 8.23 15.07 -24.60
CA GLY A 318 7.54 14.12 -25.48
C GLY A 318 7.41 12.69 -24.93
N PHE A 319 7.81 12.43 -23.68
CA PHE A 319 7.72 11.11 -23.04
C PHE A 319 6.34 10.80 -22.46
N PHE A 320 5.61 11.80 -21.96
CA PHE A 320 4.33 11.61 -21.25
C PHE A 320 3.20 12.38 -21.94
N LEU A 321 2.75 11.86 -23.09
CA LEU A 321 1.79 12.52 -23.96
C LEU A 321 0.39 11.89 -23.88
N TYR A 322 0.32 10.57 -23.79
CA TYR A 322 -0.93 9.82 -23.93
C TYR A 322 -1.23 9.01 -22.67
N PRO A 323 -1.89 9.60 -21.66
CA PRO A 323 -2.14 8.91 -20.41
C PRO A 323 -3.07 7.72 -20.64
N ASP A 324 -2.58 6.53 -20.31
CA ASP A 324 -3.24 5.25 -20.60
C ASP A 324 -3.62 5.12 -22.09
N GLY A 325 -2.77 5.64 -22.98
CA GLY A 325 -2.95 5.63 -24.43
C GLY A 325 -3.98 6.64 -24.97
N ARG A 326 -4.61 7.44 -24.10
CA ARG A 326 -5.65 8.41 -24.49
C ARG A 326 -5.05 9.65 -25.14
N SER A 327 -5.79 10.26 -26.07
CA SER A 327 -5.32 11.46 -26.78
C SER A 327 -5.42 12.76 -25.99
N ILE A 328 -6.22 12.79 -24.92
CA ILE A 328 -6.39 13.97 -24.06
C ILE A 328 -5.53 13.78 -22.81
N ASN A 329 -4.56 14.68 -22.61
CA ASN A 329 -3.72 14.74 -21.43
C ASN A 329 -4.24 15.85 -20.48
N PRO A 330 -4.52 15.56 -19.19
CA PRO A 330 -4.99 16.55 -18.23
C PRO A 330 -4.03 17.70 -17.93
#